data_AF-A0A533Q7Y8-F1
#
_entry.id   AF-A0A533Q7Y8-F1
#
_cell.length_a   1.000
_cell.length_b   1.000
_cell.length_c   1.000
_cell.angle_alpha   90.00
_cell.angle_beta   90.00
_cell.angle_gamma   90.00
#
_symmetry.space_group_name_H-M   'P 1'
#
loop_
_entity.id
_entity.type
_entity.pdbx_description
1 polymer ?
#
loop_
_entity_poly.entity_id
_entity_poly.type
_entity_poly.pdbx_seq_one_letter_code
_entity_poly.pdbx_strand_id
1 'polypeptide(L)'
;MLRCKYNPAYPYGVTMMKHSAWISTERSVKAHETRPDGRALSAGTGYQSSFRYGSQQSITRNWSMPMHQLDSLFHKSKTSMKFIFGYEADNHGINTTPKETLVKITKAEDGGLGGKGLWDPAKTGYTAGNENDFMKKYLSGELIKVEKA
;
A
#
# COMPACT_ATOMS: atom_id res chain seq x y z
N MET A 1 8.61 1.26 -8.43
CA MET A 1 9.36 0.38 -7.50
C MET A 1 9.10 0.82 -6.08
N LEU A 2 8.93 -0.13 -5.15
CA LEU A 2 8.73 0.10 -3.73
C LEU A 2 9.38 -1.01 -2.89
N ARG A 3 9.54 -0.79 -1.59
CA ARG A 3 10.03 -1.82 -0.66
C ARG A 3 8.93 -2.84 -0.36
N CYS A 4 9.25 -4.12 -0.54
CA CYS A 4 8.40 -5.21 -0.10
C CYS A 4 8.63 -5.49 1.39
N LYS A 5 7.56 -5.77 2.13
CA LYS A 5 7.61 -6.26 3.51
C LYS A 5 6.92 -7.62 3.55
N TYR A 6 7.63 -8.64 4.01
CA TYR A 6 7.04 -9.93 4.28
C TYR A 6 6.06 -9.83 5.46
N ASN A 7 4.89 -10.43 5.31
CA ASN A 7 3.91 -10.54 6.38
C ASN A 7 3.22 -11.91 6.28
N PRO A 8 3.46 -12.82 7.24
CA PRO A 8 2.91 -14.17 7.21
C PRO A 8 1.38 -14.22 7.40
N ALA A 9 0.75 -13.12 7.81
CA ALA A 9 -0.71 -13.06 7.95
C ALA A 9 -1.46 -12.92 6.61
N TYR A 10 -0.75 -12.65 5.50
CA TYR A 10 -1.38 -12.53 4.20
C TYR A 10 -1.55 -13.89 3.50
N PRO A 11 -2.71 -14.14 2.85
CA PRO A 11 -2.89 -15.32 2.01
C PRO A 11 -1.91 -15.33 0.83
N TYR A 12 -1.53 -16.54 0.39
CA TYR A 12 -0.78 -16.69 -0.86
C TYR A 12 -1.55 -16.13 -2.06
N GLY A 13 -0.82 -15.52 -3.00
CA GLY A 13 -1.39 -14.91 -4.20
C GLY A 13 -2.01 -13.53 -3.97
N VAL A 14 -2.07 -13.05 -2.72
CA VAL A 14 -2.59 -11.73 -2.37
C VAL A 14 -1.46 -10.83 -1.86
N THR A 15 -1.48 -9.57 -2.25
CA THR A 15 -0.59 -8.54 -1.71
C THR A 15 -1.38 -7.30 -1.35
N MET A 16 -0.82 -6.44 -0.50
CA MET A 16 -1.41 -5.15 -0.18
C MET A 16 -0.38 -4.03 -0.34
N MET A 17 -0.78 -3.02 -1.11
CA MET A 17 -0.18 -1.69 -1.06
C MET A 17 -1.08 -0.79 -0.23
N LYS A 18 -0.55 -0.23 0.87
CA LYS A 18 -1.34 0.69 1.69
C LYS A 18 -1.74 1.91 0.86
N HIS A 19 -3.03 2.21 0.82
CA HIS A 19 -3.53 3.46 0.25
C HIS A 19 -3.02 4.63 1.12
N SER A 20 -2.65 5.75 0.49
CA SER A 20 -2.01 6.94 1.09
C SER A 20 -0.50 6.88 1.39
N ALA A 21 0.29 6.16 0.60
CA ALA A 21 1.76 6.36 0.62
C ALA A 21 2.17 7.60 -0.18
N TRP A 22 3.32 8.21 0.14
CA TRP A 22 3.80 9.44 -0.49
C TRP A 22 4.16 9.13 -1.94
N ILE A 23 3.28 9.54 -2.87
CA ILE A 23 3.35 9.20 -4.30
C ILE A 23 4.54 9.86 -5.00
N SER A 24 5.02 9.25 -6.08
CA SER A 24 6.05 9.86 -6.90
C SER A 24 5.51 11.11 -7.61
N THR A 25 6.29 12.18 -7.53
CA THR A 25 6.18 13.38 -8.38
C THR A 25 7.32 13.39 -9.40
N GLU A 26 7.18 14.17 -10.46
CA GLU A 26 8.25 14.41 -11.45
C GLU A 26 9.59 14.74 -10.78
N ARG A 27 9.58 15.63 -9.77
CA ARG A 27 10.78 16.02 -9.02
C ARG A 27 11.39 14.86 -8.24
N SER A 28 10.57 14.00 -7.63
CA SER A 28 11.06 12.82 -6.90
C SER A 28 11.60 11.73 -7.83
N VAL A 29 11.04 11.62 -9.05
CA VAL A 29 11.54 10.73 -10.10
C VAL A 29 12.91 11.21 -10.56
N LYS A 30 13.01 12.46 -11.00
CA LYS A 30 14.30 13.08 -11.38
C LYS A 30 15.35 12.96 -10.28
N ALA A 31 14.94 13.12 -9.01
CA ALA A 31 15.85 13.01 -7.88
C ALA A 31 16.47 11.61 -7.77
N HIS A 32 15.69 10.53 -7.76
CA HIS A 32 16.27 9.20 -7.57
C HIS A 32 17.07 8.69 -8.79
N GLU A 33 16.83 9.26 -9.98
CA GLU A 33 17.56 8.91 -11.20
C GLU A 33 18.89 9.64 -11.35
N THR A 34 18.97 10.89 -10.86
CA THR A 34 20.17 11.73 -11.05
C THR A 34 21.04 11.84 -9.80
N ARG A 35 20.48 11.63 -8.60
CA ARG A 35 21.25 11.74 -7.35
C ARG A 35 22.16 10.54 -7.15
N PRO A 36 23.42 10.74 -6.71
CA PRO A 36 24.33 9.64 -6.37
C PRO A 36 23.81 8.72 -5.25
N ASP A 37 22.98 9.23 -4.33
CA ASP A 37 22.39 8.45 -3.24
C ASP A 37 21.10 7.70 -3.61
N GLY A 38 20.59 7.90 -4.84
CA GLY A 38 19.38 7.26 -5.34
C GLY A 38 18.10 7.58 -4.55
N ARG A 39 18.09 8.65 -3.74
CA ARG A 39 16.90 9.00 -2.94
C ARG A 39 15.85 9.73 -3.78
N ALA A 40 14.60 9.32 -3.65
CA ALA A 40 13.44 10.02 -4.22
C ALA A 40 13.04 11.27 -3.41
N LEU A 41 14.01 12.12 -3.09
CA LEU A 41 13.86 13.37 -2.32
C LEU A 41 13.80 14.56 -3.27
N SER A 42 12.64 15.22 -3.34
CA SER A 42 12.41 16.36 -4.21
C SER A 42 13.24 17.57 -3.76
N ALA A 43 14.04 18.11 -4.67
CA ALA A 43 14.82 19.33 -4.40
C ALA A 43 13.91 20.51 -4.02
N GLY A 44 14.34 21.30 -3.03
CA GLY A 44 13.68 22.53 -2.59
C GLY A 44 12.44 22.37 -1.71
N THR A 45 11.76 21.22 -1.71
CA THR A 45 10.54 21.00 -0.91
C THR A 45 10.73 20.05 0.27
N GLY A 46 11.80 19.24 0.26
CA GLY A 46 12.00 18.18 1.26
C GLY A 46 11.03 17.00 1.13
N TYR A 47 10.17 16.99 0.12
CA TYR A 47 9.22 15.90 -0.09
C TYR A 47 9.94 14.61 -0.51
N GLN A 48 9.80 13.56 0.30
CA GLN A 48 10.35 12.23 0.06
C GLN A 48 9.24 11.29 -0.41
N SER A 49 9.33 10.84 -1.66
CA SER A 49 8.42 9.80 -2.15
C SER A 49 8.76 8.44 -1.54
N SER A 50 7.72 7.67 -1.22
CA SER A 50 7.82 6.25 -0.85
C SER A 50 8.01 5.34 -2.06
N PHE A 51 7.71 5.84 -3.26
CA PHE A 51 7.85 5.15 -4.53
C PHE A 51 8.98 5.78 -5.36
N ARG A 52 9.76 4.96 -6.07
CA ARG A 52 10.66 5.49 -7.11
C ARG A 52 9.87 5.95 -8.36
N TYR A 53 8.77 5.27 -8.66
CA TYR A 53 7.90 5.58 -9.80
C TYR A 53 6.44 5.35 -9.43
N GLY A 54 5.57 6.26 -9.91
CA GLY A 54 4.11 6.14 -9.81
C GLY A 54 3.57 6.12 -8.38
N SER A 55 2.49 5.36 -8.20
CA SER A 55 1.78 5.18 -6.94
C SER A 55 1.02 3.85 -6.92
N GLN A 56 0.34 3.56 -5.82
CA GLN A 56 -0.65 2.47 -5.77
C GLN A 56 -1.76 2.61 -6.82
N GLN A 57 -2.10 3.82 -7.24
CA GLN A 57 -3.12 4.04 -8.28
C GLN A 57 -2.57 3.90 -9.70
N SER A 58 -1.25 3.85 -9.88
CA SER A 58 -0.65 3.70 -11.21
C SER A 58 -0.85 2.29 -11.80
N ILE A 59 -1.17 1.31 -10.95
CA ILE A 59 -1.45 -0.08 -11.37
C ILE A 59 -2.95 -0.35 -11.51
N THR A 60 -3.81 0.55 -11.02
CA THR A 60 -5.26 0.36 -11.09
C THR A 60 -5.80 0.91 -12.39
N ARG A 61 -6.69 0.17 -13.04
CA ARG A 61 -7.46 0.65 -14.18
C ARG A 61 -8.93 0.67 -13.81
N ASN A 62 -9.60 1.77 -14.17
CA ASN A 62 -11.03 1.87 -13.94
C ASN A 62 -11.81 0.90 -14.85
N TRP A 63 -12.85 0.29 -14.29
CA TRP A 63 -13.89 -0.44 -14.98
C TRP A 63 -15.23 0.23 -14.67
N SER A 64 -15.81 0.88 -15.67
CA SER A 64 -17.12 1.53 -15.53
C SER A 64 -18.22 0.48 -15.64
N MET A 65 -18.67 -0.03 -14.49
CA MET A 65 -19.73 -1.04 -14.46
C MET A 65 -21.02 -0.49 -15.12
N PRO A 66 -21.58 -1.17 -16.14
CA PRO A 66 -22.79 -0.70 -16.82
C PRO A 66 -23.99 -0.55 -15.86
N MET A 67 -24.03 -1.35 -14.80
CA MET A 67 -25.14 -1.36 -13.83
C MET A 67 -25.21 -0.09 -12.98
N HIS A 68 -24.11 0.65 -12.89
CA HIS A 68 -24.06 1.95 -12.24
C HIS A 68 -24.39 3.12 -13.18
N GLN A 69 -24.81 2.83 -14.42
CA GLN A 69 -25.10 3.83 -15.47
C GLN A 69 -26.57 3.82 -15.88
N LEU A 70 -27.45 3.18 -15.09
CA LEU A 70 -28.88 3.06 -15.40
C LEU A 70 -29.65 4.30 -14.94
N ASP A 71 -30.18 5.07 -15.90
CA ASP A 71 -31.09 6.19 -15.61
C ASP A 71 -32.48 5.74 -15.12
N SER A 72 -32.80 4.45 -15.26
CA SER A 72 -34.07 3.86 -14.84
C SER A 72 -34.04 3.19 -13.46
N LEU A 73 -32.92 3.27 -12.72
CA LEU A 73 -32.83 2.64 -11.40
C LEU A 73 -33.63 3.42 -10.36
N PHE A 74 -34.63 2.79 -9.75
CA PHE A 74 -35.41 3.36 -8.65
C PHE A 74 -34.63 3.32 -7.33
N HIS A 75 -34.58 4.45 -6.61
CA HIS A 75 -34.07 4.50 -5.24
C HIS A 75 -34.59 5.71 -4.43
N LYS A 76 -34.30 5.72 -3.13
CA LYS A 76 -34.59 6.86 -2.23
C LYS A 76 -33.61 7.99 -2.50
N SER A 77 -34.08 9.24 -2.45
CA SER A 77 -33.20 10.40 -2.53
C SER A 77 -32.37 10.55 -1.25
N LYS A 78 -31.10 10.94 -1.40
CA LYS A 78 -30.12 11.13 -0.31
C LYS A 78 -30.57 12.13 0.76
N THR A 79 -31.26 13.21 0.36
CA THR A 79 -31.51 14.37 1.22
C THR A 79 -32.98 14.65 1.51
N SER A 80 -33.89 13.79 1.06
CA SER A 80 -35.34 14.01 1.26
C SER A 80 -36.13 12.70 1.22
N MET A 81 -37.30 12.70 1.87
CA MET A 81 -38.24 11.57 1.87
C MET A 81 -39.02 11.50 0.55
N LYS A 82 -38.29 11.30 -0.55
CA LYS A 82 -38.85 11.12 -1.90
C LYS A 82 -38.12 10.00 -2.63
N PHE A 83 -38.75 9.50 -3.68
CA PHE A 83 -38.14 8.56 -4.61
C PHE A 83 -37.69 9.26 -5.88
N ILE A 84 -36.60 8.77 -6.46
CA ILE A 84 -36.08 9.21 -7.75
C ILE A 84 -35.68 8.00 -8.60
N PHE A 85 -35.46 8.25 -9.88
CA PHE A 85 -34.94 7.29 -10.83
C PHE A 85 -33.62 7.83 -11.40
N GLY A 86 -32.64 6.96 -11.56
CA GLY A 86 -31.38 7.29 -12.23
C GLY A 86 -30.35 7.94 -11.31
N TYR A 87 -29.45 8.73 -11.89
CA TYR A 87 -28.25 9.23 -11.20
C TYR A 87 -28.54 10.06 -9.94
N GLU A 88 -27.78 9.80 -8.88
CA GLU A 88 -27.68 10.67 -7.70
C GLU A 88 -26.28 10.61 -7.09
N ALA A 89 -25.66 11.78 -6.90
CA ALA A 89 -24.32 11.89 -6.34
C ALA A 89 -24.21 11.24 -4.95
N ASP A 90 -23.19 10.40 -4.78
CA ASP A 90 -22.91 9.56 -3.60
C ASP A 90 -23.96 8.46 -3.31
N ASN A 91 -24.88 8.15 -4.24
CA ASN A 91 -25.86 7.08 -4.08
C ASN A 91 -25.89 6.15 -5.30
N HIS A 92 -26.29 6.66 -6.47
CA HIS A 92 -26.27 5.92 -7.74
C HIS A 92 -25.47 6.66 -8.80
N GLY A 93 -24.31 6.12 -9.13
CA GLY A 93 -23.42 6.66 -10.15
C GLY A 93 -22.20 5.77 -10.32
N ILE A 94 -21.43 6.02 -11.38
CA ILE A 94 -20.24 5.23 -11.68
C ILE A 94 -19.26 5.30 -10.49
N ASN A 95 -19.09 4.16 -9.82
CA ASN A 95 -17.97 3.93 -8.93
C ASN A 95 -16.88 3.12 -9.67
N THR A 96 -15.68 3.14 -9.12
CA THR A 96 -14.54 2.38 -9.65
C THR A 96 -14.27 1.20 -8.72
N THR A 97 -13.78 0.08 -9.27
CA THR A 97 -13.49 -1.13 -8.48
C THR A 97 -11.99 -1.43 -8.49
N PRO A 98 -11.18 -0.78 -7.64
CA PRO A 98 -9.72 -0.92 -7.68
C PRO A 98 -9.19 -2.24 -7.09
N LYS A 99 -10.00 -2.97 -6.30
CA LYS A 99 -9.54 -4.12 -5.49
C LYS A 99 -9.40 -5.43 -6.27
N GLU A 100 -9.81 -5.49 -7.52
CA GLU A 100 -9.76 -6.69 -8.37
C GLU A 100 -8.53 -6.71 -9.31
N THR A 101 -7.63 -5.73 -9.15
CA THR A 101 -6.46 -5.57 -10.02
C THR A 101 -5.46 -6.72 -9.83
N LEU A 102 -5.18 -7.45 -10.91
CA LEU A 102 -4.07 -8.41 -10.97
C LEU A 102 -2.78 -7.69 -11.38
N VAL A 103 -1.69 -8.01 -10.70
CA VAL A 103 -0.37 -7.42 -10.96
C VAL A 103 0.71 -8.48 -11.09
N LYS A 104 1.72 -8.19 -11.90
CA LYS A 104 2.98 -8.93 -11.92
C LYS A 104 3.97 -8.23 -10.98
N ILE A 105 4.53 -8.99 -10.05
CA ILE A 105 5.58 -8.51 -9.15
C ILE A 105 6.91 -9.08 -9.61
N THR A 106 7.90 -8.22 -9.81
CA THR A 106 9.27 -8.60 -10.13
C THR A 106 10.23 -7.97 -9.13
N LYS A 107 11.27 -8.72 -8.75
CA LYS A 107 12.37 -8.16 -7.94
C LYS A 107 13.06 -7.08 -8.78
N ALA A 108 13.20 -5.89 -8.21
CA ALA A 108 13.86 -4.78 -8.88
C ALA A 108 15.34 -4.68 -8.48
N GLU A 109 15.63 -4.58 -7.19
CA GLU A 109 16.98 -4.47 -6.62
C GLU A 109 17.00 -5.04 -5.19
N ASP A 110 18.19 -5.22 -4.62
CA ASP A 110 18.33 -5.60 -3.21
C ASP A 110 17.94 -4.44 -2.27
N GLY A 111 17.34 -4.76 -1.13
CA GLY A 111 16.78 -3.75 -0.22
C GLY A 111 17.78 -3.08 0.73
N GLY A 112 19.01 -3.60 0.80
CA GLY A 112 20.08 -3.03 1.62
C GLY A 112 20.56 -1.66 1.12
N LEU A 113 21.29 -0.96 1.99
CA LEU A 113 21.83 0.36 1.65
C LEU A 113 22.75 0.26 0.42
N GLY A 114 22.57 1.16 -0.55
CA GLY A 114 23.30 1.12 -1.82
C GLY A 114 22.96 -0.08 -2.71
N GLY A 115 21.80 -0.72 -2.49
CA GLY A 115 21.38 -1.89 -3.28
C GLY A 115 22.19 -3.14 -3.00
N LYS A 116 22.76 -3.26 -1.79
CA LYS A 116 23.61 -4.40 -1.40
C LYS A 116 23.10 -5.09 -0.15
N GLY A 117 22.76 -6.38 -0.30
CA GLY A 117 22.42 -7.24 0.83
C GLY A 117 21.04 -6.96 1.46
N LEU A 118 20.86 -7.45 2.69
CA LEU A 118 19.58 -7.41 3.37
C LEU A 118 19.20 -5.99 3.83
N TRP A 119 17.92 -5.67 3.77
CA TRP A 119 17.37 -4.42 4.28
C TRP A 119 17.54 -4.33 5.81
N ASP A 120 17.96 -3.18 6.30
CA ASP A 120 18.40 -2.99 7.69
C ASP A 120 17.36 -3.44 8.75
N PRO A 121 16.07 -3.08 8.68
CA PRO A 121 15.05 -3.57 9.61
C PRO A 121 14.95 -5.09 9.70
N ALA A 122 15.20 -5.81 8.59
CA ALA A 122 15.15 -7.28 8.60
C ALA A 122 16.35 -7.91 9.34
N LYS A 123 17.43 -7.15 9.58
CA LYS A 123 18.58 -7.59 10.38
C LYS A 123 18.36 -7.43 11.89
N THR A 124 17.37 -6.63 12.30
CA THR A 124 17.22 -6.20 13.69
C THR A 124 16.76 -7.31 14.64
N GLY A 125 16.18 -8.39 14.11
CA GLY A 125 15.56 -9.42 14.94
C GLY A 125 14.09 -9.18 15.27
N TYR A 126 13.51 -8.06 14.84
CA TYR A 126 12.15 -7.61 15.22
C TYR A 126 11.11 -7.75 14.10
N THR A 127 11.45 -8.45 13.02
CA THR A 127 10.53 -8.69 11.89
C THR A 127 10.09 -10.14 11.86
N ALA A 128 8.83 -10.38 11.50
CA ALA A 128 8.29 -11.72 11.33
C ALA A 128 9.17 -12.58 10.41
N GLY A 129 9.55 -13.77 10.88
CA GLY A 129 10.44 -14.72 10.21
C GLY A 129 11.93 -14.47 10.40
N ASN A 130 12.33 -13.40 11.09
CA ASN A 130 13.73 -13.12 11.46
C ASN A 130 13.82 -12.80 12.96
N GLU A 131 13.12 -13.54 13.83
CA GLU A 131 13.07 -13.26 15.26
C GLU A 131 14.43 -13.53 15.95
N ASN A 132 14.95 -12.53 16.68
CA ASN A 132 16.10 -12.73 17.57
C ASN A 132 15.69 -13.47 18.86
N ASP A 133 16.67 -13.84 19.68
CA ASP A 133 16.44 -14.62 20.89
C ASP A 133 15.53 -13.88 21.90
N PHE A 134 15.62 -12.56 21.96
CA PHE A 134 14.72 -11.75 22.78
C PHE A 134 13.26 -11.86 22.29
N MET A 135 13.03 -11.73 20.99
CA MET A 135 11.69 -11.85 20.41
C MET A 135 11.12 -13.25 20.54
N LYS A 136 11.95 -14.30 20.45
CA LYS A 136 11.51 -15.67 20.73
C LYS A 136 11.01 -15.82 22.16
N LYS A 137 11.74 -15.29 23.15
CA LYS A 137 11.31 -15.26 24.56
C LYS A 137 10.04 -14.44 24.78
N TYR A 138 9.92 -13.30 24.10
CA TYR A 138 8.69 -12.50 24.12
C TYR A 138 7.48 -13.31 23.63
N LEU A 139 7.63 -13.99 22.49
CA LEU A 139 6.56 -14.77 21.88
C LEU A 139 6.19 -16.01 22.69
N SER A 140 7.14 -16.63 23.39
CA SER A 140 6.87 -17.76 24.29
C SER A 140 6.37 -17.34 25.68
N GLY A 141 6.29 -16.05 25.98
CA GLY A 141 5.86 -15.54 27.28
C GLY A 141 6.91 -15.66 28.39
N GLU A 142 8.18 -15.90 28.05
CA GLU A 142 9.29 -16.12 29.00
C GLU A 142 9.93 -14.84 29.53
N LEU A 143 9.44 -13.65 29.15
CA LEU A 143 10.02 -12.38 29.63
C LEU A 143 9.76 -12.10 31.11
N ILE A 144 8.66 -12.64 31.63
CA ILE A 144 8.28 -12.45 33.03
C ILE A 144 8.12 -13.82 33.68
N LYS A 145 8.66 -13.94 34.90
CA LYS A 145 8.44 -15.11 35.74
C LYS A 145 7.20 -14.83 36.58
N VAL A 146 6.12 -15.60 36.35
CA VAL A 146 4.91 -15.52 37.17
C VAL A 146 5.07 -16.47 38.35
N GLU A 147 5.03 -15.92 39.57
CA GLU A 147 5.01 -16.71 40.80
C GLU A 147 3.56 -16.84 41.29
N LYS A 148 3.16 -18.04 41.73
CA LYS A 148 1.83 -18.25 42.33
C LYS A 148 1.81 -17.61 43.71
N ALA A 149 0.73 -16.89 44.00
CA ALA A 149 0.42 -16.36 45.33
C ALA A 149 0.16 -17.49 46.34
#